data_AF-A0A9D1THJ7-F1
#
_entry.id   AF-A0A9D1THJ7-F1
#
_cell.length_a   1.000
_cell.length_b   1.000
_cell.length_c   1.000
_cell.angle_alpha   90.00
_cell.angle_beta   90.00
_cell.angle_gamma   90.00
#
_symmetry.space_group_name_H-M   'P 1'
#
loop_
_entity.id
_entity.type
_entity.pdbx_description
1 polymer ?
#
loop_
_entity_poly.entity_id
_entity_poly.type
_entity_poly.pdbx_seq_one_letter_code
_entity_poly.pdbx_strand_id
1 'polypeptide(L)'
;YRLFMPFAGITISTRECARVRDNLVKIAATKISAGVSTGIGEHVEELEDKGDAQFEISDGRSVQEVYDSLLGENLQPVMAEYVYV
;
A
#
# COMPACT_ATOMS: atom_id res chain seq x y z
N TYR A 1 4.23 14.40 -11.68
CA TYR A 1 5.41 14.55 -10.79
C TYR A 1 6.63 13.77 -11.26
N ARG A 2 6.52 12.49 -11.63
CA ARG A 2 7.68 11.68 -12.05
C ARG A 2 8.57 12.33 -13.13
N LEU A 3 7.98 13.01 -14.12
CA LEU A 3 8.73 13.69 -15.19
C LEU A 3 9.54 14.90 -14.70
N PHE A 4 9.06 15.60 -13.67
CA PHE A 4 9.70 16.82 -13.16
C PHE A 4 10.63 16.54 -11.97
N MET A 5 10.35 15.47 -11.21
CA MET A 5 11.15 15.03 -10.06
C MET A 5 11.39 13.52 -10.14
N PRO A 6 12.38 13.07 -10.94
CA PRO A 6 12.60 11.64 -11.20
C PRO A 6 13.04 10.84 -9.97
N PHE A 7 13.67 11.51 -9.00
CA PHE A 7 14.17 10.89 -7.77
C PHE A 7 13.19 10.96 -6.59
N ALA A 8 12.05 11.66 -6.75
CA ALA A 8 11.06 11.73 -5.68
C ALA A 8 10.34 10.40 -5.53
N GLY A 9 10.30 9.89 -4.29
CA GLY A 9 9.47 8.73 -3.96
C GLY A 9 7.99 9.07 -4.14
N ILE A 10 7.26 8.18 -4.80
CA ILE A 10 5.81 8.28 -4.98
C ILE A 10 5.19 7.08 -4.25
N THR A 11 4.48 7.38 -3.17
CA THR A 11 3.80 6.39 -2.34
C THR A 11 2.32 6.35 -2.67
N ILE A 12 1.77 5.14 -2.82
CA ILE A 12 0.34 4.90 -3.04
C ILE A 12 -0.21 4.05 -1.90
N SER A 13 -1.32 4.48 -1.31
CA SER A 13 -1.98 3.78 -0.20
C SER A 13 -3.22 3.02 -0.66
N THR A 14 -3.81 2.27 0.27
CA THR A 14 -5.08 1.54 0.10
C THR A 14 -6.31 2.44 -0.03
N ARG A 15 -6.14 3.78 -0.03
CA ARG A 15 -7.20 4.73 -0.41
C ARG A 15 -7.57 4.61 -1.90
N GLU A 16 -6.64 4.13 -2.72
CA GLU A 16 -6.87 3.88 -4.13
C GLU A 16 -7.31 2.43 -4.35
N CYS A 17 -8.22 2.20 -5.28
CA CYS A 17 -8.66 0.84 -5.62
C CYS A 17 -7.59 0.07 -6.43
N ALA A 18 -7.69 -1.26 -6.43
CA ALA A 18 -6.74 -2.15 -7.11
C ALA A 18 -6.43 -1.71 -8.55
N ARG A 19 -7.47 -1.45 -9.35
CA ARG A 19 -7.34 -0.96 -10.73
C ARG A 19 -6.46 0.28 -10.87
N VAL A 20 -6.58 1.25 -9.96
CA VAL A 20 -5.78 2.48 -10.01
C VAL A 20 -4.35 2.18 -9.60
N ARG A 21 -4.18 1.42 -8.51
CA ARG A 21 -2.87 1.05 -7.97
C ARG A 21 -2.04 0.29 -9.01
N ASP A 22 -2.60 -0.74 -9.63
CA ASP A 22 -1.90 -1.60 -10.60
C ASP A 22 -1.40 -0.82 -11.82
N ASN A 23 -2.15 0.20 -12.27
CA ASN A 23 -1.73 1.07 -13.36
C ASN A 23 -0.67 2.08 -12.93
N LEU A 24 -0.77 2.64 -11.72
CA LEU A 24 0.17 3.64 -11.23
C LEU A 24 1.56 3.05 -10.95
N VAL A 25 1.66 1.78 -10.53
CA VAL A 25 2.97 1.13 -10.30
C VAL A 25 3.79 1.03 -11.59
N LYS A 26 3.15 0.89 -12.75
CA LYS A 26 3.81 0.82 -14.05
C LYS A 26 4.41 2.14 -14.51
N ILE A 27 3.92 3.27 -13.99
CA ILE A 27 4.20 4.60 -14.54
C ILE A 27 5.02 5.45 -13.57
N ALA A 28 4.72 5.41 -12.28
CA ALA A 28 5.23 6.41 -11.35
C ALA A 28 5.42 5.94 -9.90
N ALA A 29 4.71 4.92 -9.42
CA ALA A 29 4.83 4.52 -8.01
C ALA A 29 6.21 3.93 -7.70
N THR A 30 6.76 4.28 -6.55
CA THR A 30 8.00 3.67 -6.01
C THR A 30 7.76 2.93 -4.71
N LYS A 31 6.66 3.22 -4.01
CA LYS A 31 6.25 2.57 -2.76
C LYS A 31 4.75 2.33 -2.78
N ILE A 32 4.33 1.22 -2.20
CA ILE A 32 2.92 0.83 -2.15
C ILE A 32 2.60 0.22 -0.79
N SER A 33 1.49 0.64 -0.17
CA SER A 33 1.00 0.08 1.08
C SER A 33 0.15 -1.16 0.82
N ALA A 34 0.34 -2.26 1.55
CA ALA A 34 -0.52 -3.44 1.47
C ALA A 34 -0.84 -3.96 2.87
N GLY A 35 -2.02 -4.58 3.05
CA GLY A 35 -2.46 -5.08 4.36
C GLY A 35 -2.56 -4.01 5.45
N VAL A 36 -3.02 -2.80 5.09
CA VAL A 36 -3.09 -1.67 6.01
C VAL A 36 -4.31 -1.82 6.92
N SER A 37 -4.11 -1.72 8.23
CA SER A 37 -5.17 -1.52 9.21
C SER A 37 -5.33 -0.02 9.48
N THR A 38 -6.56 0.47 9.40
CA THR A 38 -6.89 1.91 9.54
C THR A 38 -7.68 2.21 10.80
N GLY A 39 -8.09 1.18 11.55
CA GLY A 39 -8.75 1.30 12.84
C GLY A 39 -7.74 1.50 13.98
N ILE A 40 -8.13 2.30 14.97
CA ILE A 40 -7.38 2.43 16.23
C ILE A 40 -7.54 1.09 16.99
N GLY A 41 -6.44 0.36 17.17
CA GLY A 41 -6.43 -0.89 17.95
C GLY A 41 -6.77 -2.18 17.19
N GLU A 42 -6.88 -2.16 15.87
CA GLU A 42 -7.34 -3.32 15.07
C GLU A 42 -6.41 -4.55 15.10
N HIS A 43 -5.13 -4.40 15.46
CA HIS A 43 -4.21 -5.54 15.63
C HIS A 43 -4.29 -6.20 17.02
N VAL A 44 -5.17 -5.74 17.90
CA VAL A 44 -5.38 -6.27 19.25
C VAL A 44 -6.82 -6.76 19.35
N GLU A 45 -7.03 -8.08 19.39
CA GLU A 45 -8.38 -8.67 19.40
C GLU A 45 -9.20 -8.32 20.66
N GLU A 46 -8.59 -7.77 21.71
CA GLU A 46 -9.20 -7.57 23.04
C GLU A 46 -9.70 -6.15 23.34
N LEU A 47 -9.69 -5.20 22.39
CA LEU A 47 -10.23 -3.85 22.64
C LEU A 47 -11.69 -3.77 22.19
N GLU A 48 -12.61 -3.74 23.17
CA GLU A 48 -14.06 -3.54 22.98
C GLU A 48 -14.38 -2.15 22.37
N ASP A 49 -13.50 -1.16 22.54
CA ASP A 49 -13.60 0.18 21.95
C ASP A 49 -12.73 0.30 20.68
N LYS A 50 -13.23 -0.26 19.57
CA LYS A 50 -12.68 0.01 18.24
C LYS A 50 -13.06 1.44 17.85
N GLY A 51 -12.10 2.37 17.91
CA GLY A 51 -12.29 3.72 17.40
C GLY A 51 -12.56 3.74 15.89
N ASP A 52 -13.22 4.80 15.40
CA ASP A 52 -13.56 4.95 13.98
C ASP A 52 -12.32 4.85 13.08
N ALA A 53 -12.46 4.18 11.93
CA ALA A 53 -11.40 4.09 10.93
C ALA A 53 -11.02 5.48 10.42
N GLN A 54 -9.71 5.77 10.32
CA GLN A 54 -9.23 7.07 9.84
C GLN A 54 -9.66 7.36 8.39
N PHE A 55 -9.83 6.31 7.57
CA PHE A 55 -10.35 6.37 6.21
C PHE A 55 -10.84 4.99 5.77
N GLU A 56 -11.69 4.95 4.74
CA GLU A 56 -12.12 3.70 4.11
C GLU A 56 -11.03 3.10 3.22
N ILE A 57 -10.85 1.78 3.33
CA ILE A 57 -9.93 0.99 2.51
C ILE A 57 -10.63 0.66 1.18
N SER A 58 -10.07 1.13 0.07
CA SER A 58 -10.58 0.88 -1.30
C SER A 58 -9.92 -0.30 -2.01
N ASP A 59 -8.83 -0.83 -1.46
CA ASP A 59 -8.20 -2.07 -1.93
C ASP A 59 -7.93 -3.00 -0.74
N GLY A 60 -8.82 -3.98 -0.58
CA GLY A 60 -8.80 -4.97 0.51
C GLY A 60 -7.93 -6.20 0.24
N ARG A 61 -7.13 -6.20 -0.85
CA ARG A 61 -6.20 -7.30 -1.12
C ARG A 61 -5.19 -7.44 0.02
N SER A 62 -4.91 -8.69 0.38
CA SER A 62 -3.86 -9.06 1.30
C SER A 62 -2.46 -8.67 0.78
N VAL A 63 -1.48 -8.66 1.67
CA VAL A 63 -0.07 -8.40 1.30
C VAL A 63 0.40 -9.38 0.22
N GLN A 64 0.03 -10.66 0.35
CA GLN A 64 0.39 -11.71 -0.60
C GLN A 64 -0.23 -11.47 -1.98
N GLU A 65 -1.52 -11.14 -2.05
CA GLU A 65 -2.18 -10.87 -3.34
C GLU A 65 -1.59 -9.65 -4.06
N VAL A 66 -1.23 -8.60 -3.32
CA VAL A 66 -0.55 -7.43 -3.90
C VAL A 66 0.85 -7.83 -4.38
N TYR A 67 1.58 -8.65 -3.62
CA TYR A 67 2.90 -9.15 -4.00
C TYR A 67 2.85 -9.95 -5.32
N ASP A 68 1.94 -10.91 -5.40
CA ASP A 68 1.77 -11.76 -6.59
C ASP A 68 1.29 -10.95 -7.80
N SER A 69 0.43 -9.96 -7.59
CA SER A 69 0.02 -9.01 -8.64
C SER A 69 1.20 -8.24 -9.21
N LEU A 70 2.17 -7.83 -8.37
CA LEU A 70 3.37 -7.12 -8.84
C LEU A 70 4.29 -8.05 -9.63
N LEU A 71 4.45 -9.30 -9.19
CA LEU A 71 5.20 -10.32 -9.95
C LEU A 71 4.57 -10.57 -11.32
N GLY A 72 3.24 -10.66 -11.40
CA GLY A 72 2.50 -10.82 -12.65
C GLY A 72 2.70 -9.67 -13.64
N GLU A 73 3.08 -8.49 -13.15
CA GLU A 73 3.40 -7.30 -13.95
C GLU A 73 4.89 -7.20 -14.32
N ASN A 74 5.67 -8.28 -14.11
CA ASN A 74 7.12 -8.33 -14.29
C ASN A 74 7.88 -7.30 -13.45
N LEU A 75 7.33 -6.91 -12.30
CA LEU A 75 7.99 -6.04 -11.33
C LEU A 75 8.65 -6.88 -10.24
N GLN A 76 9.71 -6.33 -9.64
CA GLN A 76 10.35 -6.92 -8.46
C GLN A 76 9.85 -6.20 -7.20
N PRO A 77 8.87 -6.75 -6.47
CA PRO A 77 8.49 -6.23 -5.17
C PRO A 77 9.63 -6.43 -4.16
N VAL A 78 10.05 -5.35 -3.51
CA VAL A 78 11.02 -5.36 -2.41
C VAL A 78 10.31 -4.93 -1.14
N MET A 79 10.28 -5.83 -0.16
CA MET A 79 9.73 -5.54 1.16
C MET A 79 10.78 -4.77 1.95
N ALA A 80 10.50 -3.50 2.28
CA ALA A 80 11.37 -2.72 3.15
C ALA A 80 10.93 -2.94 4.59
N GLU A 81 11.59 -3.85 5.31
CA GLU A 81 11.27 -4.11 6.72
C GLU A 81 11.91 -3.07 7.65
N TYR A 82 13.03 -2.45 7.27
CA TYR A 82 13.64 -1.33 8.00
C TYR A 82 14.42 -0.42 7.03
N VAL A 83 14.15 0.88 7.04
CA VAL A 83 15.13 1.89 6.61
C VAL A 83 15.86 2.31 7.89
N TYR A 84 17.06 1.78 8.12
CA TYR A 84 17.95 2.35 9.12
C TYR A 84 18.29 3.77 8.68
N VAL A 85 17.85 4.75 9.46
CA VAL A 85 18.33 6.14 9.42
C VAL A 85 19.29 6.33 10.58
#